data_AF-A0AA45U2X4-F1
#
_entry.id   AF-A0AA45U2X4-F1
#
_cell.length_a   1.000
_cell.length_b   1.000
_cell.length_c   1.000
_cell.angle_alpha   90.00
_cell.angle_beta   90.00
_cell.angle_gamma   90.00
#
_symmetry.space_group_name_H-M   'P 1'
#
loop_
_entity.id
_entity.type
_entity.pdbx_description
1 polymer ?
#
loop_
_entity_poly.entity_id
_entity_poly.type
_entity_poly.pdbx_seq_one_letter_code
_entity_poly.pdbx_strand_id
1 'polypeptide(L)'
;MVLQARTQGAPFDMARVDALLAARPGTDRSDGVREWDLGVGTVEVLPLRDGKRVVGAELRVPLVDGEELIREVLTEAAGLAHQAQLRLFDPQLGEVLTGSATERVVEQYLRTEHYRRTAKPMEITPGLAEAMDRAERVQSLGLPSERMSLSSRLVLFAVGGFALLFFVMRFLMEKLNGE
;
A
#
# COMPACT_ATOMS: atom_id res chain seq x y z
N MET A 1 0.76 13.00 -1.47
CA MET A 1 -0.48 13.66 -0.97
C MET A 1 -1.69 13.05 -1.64
N VAL A 2 -2.91 13.27 -1.14
CA VAL A 2 -4.13 12.65 -1.71
C VAL A 2 -5.26 13.68 -1.81
N LEU A 3 -5.91 13.74 -2.97
CA LEU A 3 -7.20 14.39 -3.13
C LEU A 3 -8.31 13.44 -2.73
N GLN A 4 -9.19 13.88 -1.83
CA GLN A 4 -10.31 13.09 -1.31
C GLN A 4 -11.63 13.85 -1.43
N ALA A 5 -12.74 13.11 -1.41
CA ALA A 5 -14.06 13.71 -1.28
C ALA A 5 -14.14 14.58 -0.01
N ARG A 6 -14.82 15.72 -0.08
CA ARG A 6 -14.97 16.64 1.06
C ARG A 6 -15.59 15.96 2.28
N THR A 7 -16.64 15.18 2.05
CA THR A 7 -17.34 14.43 3.09
C THR A 7 -16.80 13.00 3.14
N GLN A 8 -16.50 12.50 4.34
CA GLN A 8 -16.04 11.12 4.51
C GLN A 8 -17.13 10.14 4.03
N GLY A 9 -16.72 9.14 3.25
CA GLY A 9 -17.63 8.13 2.68
C GLY A 9 -18.42 8.59 1.45
N ALA A 10 -18.35 9.87 1.06
CA ALA A 10 -18.93 10.33 -0.20
C ALA A 10 -18.17 9.74 -1.40
N PRO A 11 -18.86 9.52 -2.54
CA PRO A 11 -18.22 9.05 -3.75
C PRO A 11 -17.18 10.05 -4.25
N PHE A 12 -16.06 9.54 -4.74
CA PHE A 12 -15.01 10.34 -5.35
C PHE A 12 -15.21 10.41 -6.87
N ASP A 13 -15.26 11.63 -7.41
CA ASP A 13 -15.44 11.89 -8.84
C ASP A 13 -14.09 12.16 -9.51
N MET A 14 -13.44 11.10 -10.01
CA MET A 14 -12.17 11.21 -10.72
C MET A 14 -12.32 11.98 -12.04
N ALA A 15 -13.45 11.85 -12.73
CA ALA A 15 -13.67 12.49 -14.02
C ALA A 15 -13.63 14.02 -13.91
N ARG A 16 -14.09 14.57 -12.78
CA ARG A 16 -13.95 16.01 -12.48
C ARG A 16 -12.49 16.43 -12.32
N VAL A 17 -11.68 15.62 -11.64
CA VAL A 17 -10.24 15.88 -11.49
C VAL A 17 -9.56 15.83 -12.85
N ASP A 18 -9.87 14.82 -13.66
CA ASP A 18 -9.33 14.66 -15.01
C ASP A 18 -9.72 15.83 -15.93
N ALA A 19 -10.95 16.32 -15.84
CA ALA A 19 -11.39 17.47 -16.63
C ALA A 19 -10.62 18.75 -16.25
N LEU A 20 -10.37 18.98 -14.96
CA LEU A 20 -9.61 20.14 -14.48
C LEU A 20 -8.12 20.03 -14.82
N LEU A 21 -7.54 18.84 -14.76
CA LEU A 21 -6.15 18.59 -15.15
C LEU A 21 -5.95 18.68 -16.67
N ALA A 22 -6.96 18.37 -17.48
CA ALA A 22 -6.86 18.47 -18.94
C ALA A 22 -6.73 19.93 -19.43
N ALA A 23 -7.11 20.90 -18.59
CA ALA A 23 -6.92 22.32 -18.85
C ALA A 23 -5.55 22.85 -18.39
N ARG A 24 -4.68 21.98 -17.85
CA ARG A 24 -3.36 22.33 -17.31
C ARG A 24 -2.24 21.70 -18.16
N PRO A 25 -1.02 22.27 -18.18
CA PRO A 25 0.12 21.65 -18.84
C PRO A 25 0.40 20.24 -18.31
N GLY A 26 0.65 19.28 -19.19
CA GLY A 26 0.86 17.89 -18.79
C GLY A 26 0.61 16.88 -19.90
N THR A 27 0.78 15.60 -19.57
CA THR A 27 0.59 14.48 -20.49
C THR A 27 -0.29 13.41 -19.86
N ASP A 28 -1.21 12.85 -20.64
CA ASP A 28 -1.97 11.66 -20.25
C ASP A 28 -1.27 10.41 -20.76
N ARG A 29 -0.95 9.47 -19.85
CA ARG A 29 -0.24 8.23 -20.19
C ARG A 29 -1.21 7.08 -20.36
N SER A 30 -0.85 6.13 -21.22
CA SER A 30 -1.68 4.96 -21.56
C SER A 30 -1.93 4.00 -20.38
N ASP A 31 -1.15 4.10 -19.31
CA ASP A 31 -1.31 3.33 -18.07
C ASP A 31 -2.31 3.95 -17.08
N GLY A 32 -2.95 5.07 -17.44
CA GLY A 32 -3.91 5.79 -16.61
C GLY A 32 -3.26 6.69 -15.57
N VAL A 33 -1.96 6.95 -15.69
CA VAL A 33 -1.23 7.99 -14.95
C VAL A 33 -1.32 9.30 -15.74
N ARG A 34 -1.58 10.39 -15.04
CA ARG A 34 -1.45 11.73 -15.63
C ARG A 34 -0.22 12.43 -15.08
N GLU A 35 0.62 12.91 -15.97
CA GLU A 35 1.72 13.81 -15.62
C GLU A 35 1.20 15.24 -15.67
N TRP A 36 1.35 15.96 -14.58
CA TRP A 36 1.00 17.36 -14.46
C TRP A 36 2.28 18.19 -14.32
N ASP A 37 2.52 19.05 -15.30
CA ASP A 37 3.67 19.94 -15.36
C ASP A 37 3.36 21.28 -14.64
N LEU A 38 4.19 21.60 -13.64
CA LEU A 38 4.12 22.81 -12.83
C LEU A 38 5.17 23.86 -13.23
N GLY A 39 5.94 23.61 -14.30
CA GLY A 39 7.04 24.48 -14.74
C GLY A 39 8.32 24.33 -13.92
N VAL A 40 8.20 24.09 -12.61
CA VAL A 40 9.33 23.78 -11.70
C VAL A 40 9.58 22.27 -11.54
N GLY A 41 8.70 21.45 -12.11
CA GLY A 41 8.79 20.00 -12.10
C GLY A 41 7.46 19.34 -12.42
N THR A 42 7.47 18.01 -12.50
CA THR A 42 6.31 17.20 -12.88
C THR A 42 5.81 16.38 -11.69
N VAL A 43 4.49 16.32 -11.53
CA VAL A 43 3.81 15.48 -10.55
C VAL A 43 2.95 14.44 -11.26
N GLU A 44 3.02 13.19 -10.81
CA GLU A 44 2.10 12.17 -11.28
C GLU A 44 0.80 12.22 -10.46
N VAL A 45 -0.33 12.16 -11.16
CA VAL A 45 -1.68 12.04 -10.59
C VAL A 45 -2.24 10.69 -11.00
N LEU A 46 -2.63 9.90 -10.00
CA LEU A 46 -3.11 8.52 -10.19
C LEU A 46 -4.42 8.29 -9.44
N PRO A 47 -5.36 7.48 -9.97
CA PRO A 47 -6.53 7.09 -9.22
C PRO A 47 -6.16 6.19 -8.03
N LEU A 48 -6.51 6.61 -6.81
CA LEU A 48 -6.39 5.79 -5.61
C LEU A 48 -7.60 4.86 -5.52
N ARG A 49 -7.37 3.55 -5.48
CA ARG A 49 -8.43 2.53 -5.55
C ARG A 49 -8.55 1.70 -4.27
N ASP A 50 -9.78 1.45 -3.88
CA ASP A 50 -10.20 0.45 -2.89
C ASP A 50 -10.97 -0.66 -3.62
N GLY A 51 -10.26 -1.75 -3.92
CA GLY A 51 -10.73 -2.77 -4.86
C GLY A 51 -10.98 -2.17 -6.25
N LYS A 52 -12.24 -2.25 -6.72
CA LYS A 52 -12.65 -1.71 -8.03
C LYS A 52 -13.08 -0.24 -7.97
N ARG A 53 -13.27 0.32 -6.76
CA ARG A 53 -13.79 1.67 -6.56
C ARG A 53 -12.66 2.68 -6.46
N VAL A 54 -12.75 3.78 -7.20
CA VAL A 54 -11.85 4.93 -7.01
C VAL A 54 -12.33 5.71 -5.78
N VAL A 55 -11.43 5.96 -4.84
CA VAL A 55 -11.72 6.61 -3.54
C VAL A 55 -10.97 7.94 -3.37
N GLY A 56 -10.03 8.25 -4.27
CA GLY A 56 -9.26 9.47 -4.26
C GLY A 56 -8.37 9.58 -5.49
N ALA A 57 -7.56 10.64 -5.55
CA ALA A 57 -6.44 10.74 -6.47
C ALA A 57 -5.15 10.93 -5.67
N GLU A 58 -4.18 10.06 -5.89
CA GLU A 58 -2.83 10.16 -5.34
C GLU A 58 -2.03 11.18 -6.14
N LEU A 59 -1.40 12.12 -5.45
CA LEU A 59 -0.42 13.06 -6.00
C LEU A 59 0.97 12.58 -5.59
N ARG A 60 1.74 12.06 -6.54
CA ARG A 60 3.12 11.61 -6.34
C ARG A 60 4.07 12.72 -6.75
N VAL A 61 4.64 13.34 -5.73
CA VAL A 61 5.68 14.35 -5.90
C VAL A 61 7.03 13.63 -5.91
N PRO A 62 7.84 13.75 -6.97
CA PRO A 62 9.17 13.18 -6.97
C PRO A 62 9.99 13.80 -5.84
N LEU A 63 10.83 13.02 -5.16
CA LEU A 63 11.75 13.54 -4.14
C LEU A 63 12.96 14.19 -4.85
N VAL A 64 13.09 15.51 -4.73
CA VAL A 64 14.17 16.32 -5.32
C VAL A 64 14.77 17.24 -4.26
N ASP A 65 16.06 17.53 -4.39
CA ASP A 65 16.76 18.45 -3.48
C ASP A 65 16.23 19.88 -3.71
N GLY A 66 15.60 20.46 -2.69
CA GLY A 66 14.96 21.78 -2.74
C GLY A 66 13.47 21.78 -2.43
N GLU A 67 12.96 22.92 -1.96
CA GLU A 67 11.57 23.08 -1.50
C GLU A 67 10.62 23.65 -2.57
N GLU A 68 11.15 24.18 -3.68
CA GLU A 68 10.39 24.89 -4.70
C GLU A 68 9.25 24.02 -5.27
N LEU A 69 9.58 22.79 -5.69
CA LEU A 69 8.59 21.88 -6.25
C LEU A 69 7.48 21.56 -5.24
N ILE A 70 7.81 21.16 -4.01
CA ILE A 70 6.79 20.79 -3.04
C ILE A 70 5.90 21.97 -2.64
N ARG A 71 6.44 23.20 -2.57
CA ARG A 71 5.66 24.42 -2.32
C ARG A 71 4.69 24.72 -3.46
N GLU A 72 5.16 24.59 -4.70
CA GLU A 72 4.32 24.78 -5.88
C GLU A 72 3.20 23.74 -5.92
N VAL A 73 3.52 22.46 -5.68
CA VAL A 73 2.51 21.40 -5.61
C VAL A 73 1.47 21.68 -4.53
N LEU A 74 1.87 22.13 -3.34
CA LEU A 74 0.92 22.42 -2.26
C LEU A 74 -0.06 23.53 -2.65
N THR A 75 0.44 24.58 -3.31
CA THR A 75 -0.36 25.71 -3.77
C THR A 75 -1.33 25.27 -4.87
N GLU A 76 -0.80 24.63 -5.90
CA GLU A 76 -1.55 24.22 -7.08
C GLU A 76 -2.55 23.09 -6.77
N ALA A 77 -2.16 22.12 -5.94
CA ALA A 77 -3.05 21.04 -5.51
C ALA A 77 -4.17 21.55 -4.60
N ALA A 78 -3.92 22.56 -3.75
CA ALA A 78 -4.97 23.21 -2.98
C ALA A 78 -5.96 23.94 -3.89
N GLY A 79 -5.48 24.63 -4.94
CA GLY A 79 -6.30 25.24 -5.97
C GLY A 79 -7.16 24.22 -6.73
N LEU A 80 -6.54 23.12 -7.17
CA LEU A 80 -7.23 22.00 -7.82
C LEU A 80 -8.30 21.39 -6.90
N ALA A 81 -7.97 21.12 -5.64
CA ALA A 81 -8.90 20.59 -4.64
C ALA A 81 -10.09 21.54 -4.44
N HIS A 82 -9.84 22.86 -4.38
CA HIS A 82 -10.89 23.86 -4.25
C HIS A 82 -11.84 23.83 -5.46
N GLN A 83 -11.30 23.90 -6.68
CA GLN A 83 -12.07 23.86 -7.93
C GLN A 83 -12.88 22.57 -8.09
N ALA A 84 -12.29 21.43 -7.70
CA ALA A 84 -12.95 20.13 -7.77
C ALA A 84 -13.98 19.91 -6.65
N GLN A 85 -14.07 20.80 -5.66
CA GLN A 85 -14.82 20.60 -4.41
C GLN A 85 -14.37 19.36 -3.64
N LEU A 86 -13.06 19.15 -3.58
CA LEU A 86 -12.36 18.10 -2.85
C LEU A 86 -11.63 18.69 -1.65
N ARG A 87 -10.96 17.82 -0.89
CA ARG A 87 -10.01 18.19 0.16
C ARG A 87 -8.63 17.60 -0.17
N LEU A 88 -7.59 18.37 0.11
CA LEU A 88 -6.21 17.90 0.03
C LEU A 88 -5.83 17.30 1.38
N PHE A 89 -5.41 16.05 1.40
CA PHE A 89 -5.07 15.29 2.59
C PHE A 89 -3.62 14.83 2.53
N ASP A 90 -2.91 14.92 3.65
CA ASP A 90 -1.58 14.33 3.80
C ASP A 90 -1.66 13.05 4.64
N PRO A 91 -1.46 11.87 4.03
CA PRO A 91 -1.46 10.61 4.77
C PRO A 91 -0.38 10.49 5.83
N GLN A 92 0.75 11.18 5.67
CA GLN A 92 1.86 11.08 6.60
C GLN A 92 1.65 11.96 7.84
N LEU A 93 0.96 13.09 7.69
CA LEU A 93 0.52 13.92 8.83
C LEU A 93 -0.83 13.47 9.41
N GLY A 94 -1.61 12.70 8.65
CA GLY A 94 -2.93 12.23 9.06
C GLY A 94 -3.99 13.33 9.09
N GLU A 95 -3.78 14.44 8.38
CA GLU A 95 -4.63 15.63 8.44
C GLU A 95 -4.99 16.18 7.06
N VAL A 96 -6.09 16.95 7.02
CA VAL A 96 -6.45 17.75 5.86
C VAL A 96 -5.54 18.98 5.83
N LEU A 97 -4.88 19.19 4.69
CA LEU A 97 -3.96 20.29 4.51
C LEU A 97 -4.71 21.62 4.35
N THR A 98 -4.29 22.59 5.16
CA THR A 98 -4.66 24.00 5.06
C THR A 98 -3.39 24.82 4.87
N GLY A 99 -3.51 26.12 4.56
CA GLY A 99 -2.34 26.98 4.35
C GLY A 99 -1.34 26.97 5.52
N SER A 100 -1.80 26.81 6.76
CA SER A 100 -0.94 26.72 7.95
C SER A 100 -0.14 25.41 8.05
N ALA A 101 -0.51 24.36 7.32
CA ALA A 101 0.20 23.08 7.31
C ALA A 101 1.39 23.06 6.34
N THR A 102 1.52 24.05 5.45
CA THR A 102 2.51 24.11 4.38
C THR A 102 3.93 23.84 4.87
N GLU A 103 4.40 24.60 5.86
CA GLU A 103 5.78 24.47 6.35
C GLU A 103 6.07 23.08 6.95
N ARG A 104 5.08 22.46 7.61
CA ARG A 104 5.23 21.11 8.16
C ARG A 104 5.39 20.07 7.07
N VAL A 105 4.63 20.20 5.98
CA VAL A 105 4.73 19.28 4.83
C VAL A 105 6.06 19.47 4.10
N VAL A 106 6.50 20.72 3.92
CA VAL A 106 7.80 21.04 3.29
C VAL A 106 8.96 20.47 4.12
N GLU A 107 8.98 20.73 5.43
CA GLU A 107 10.02 20.21 6.33
C GLU A 107 10.09 18.68 6.26
N GLN A 108 8.92 18.03 6.30
CA GLN A 108 8.83 16.59 6.22
C GLN A 108 9.32 16.05 4.86
N TYR A 109 8.93 16.68 3.76
CA TYR A 109 9.37 16.32 2.43
C TYR A 109 10.90 16.40 2.31
N LEU A 110 11.50 17.51 2.74
CA LEU A 110 12.95 17.71 2.73
C LEU A 110 13.67 16.69 3.61
N ARG A 111 13.10 16.36 4.77
CA ARG A 111 13.63 15.31 5.64
C ARG A 111 13.59 13.93 4.95
N THR A 112 12.50 13.60 4.27
CA THR A 112 12.38 12.33 3.52
C THR A 112 13.34 12.27 2.33
N GLU A 113 13.49 13.37 1.59
CA GLU A 113 14.49 13.49 0.52
C GLU A 113 15.91 13.27 1.10
N HIS A 114 16.25 13.99 2.17
CA HIS A 114 17.56 13.91 2.80
C HIS A 114 17.87 12.48 3.26
N TYR A 115 16.89 11.80 3.86
CA TYR A 115 17.05 10.40 4.22
C TYR A 115 17.20 9.49 3.01
N ARG A 116 16.43 9.67 1.94
CA ARG A 116 16.61 8.89 0.71
C ARG A 116 18.04 9.02 0.17
N ARG A 117 18.64 10.22 0.23
CA ARG A 117 19.99 10.48 -0.26
C ARG A 117 21.09 9.96 0.66
N THR A 118 20.91 10.09 1.97
CA THR A 118 21.96 9.80 2.97
C THR A 118 21.82 8.45 3.66
N ALA A 119 20.64 7.82 3.58
CA ALA A 119 20.46 6.48 4.08
C ALA A 119 21.42 5.58 3.34
N LYS A 120 22.40 5.04 4.09
CA LYS A 120 23.15 3.89 3.62
C LYS A 120 22.12 2.82 3.27
N PRO A 121 22.26 2.12 2.13
CA PRO A 121 21.51 0.90 1.91
C PRO A 121 21.58 0.12 3.21
N MET A 122 20.43 -0.21 3.80
CA MET A 122 20.44 -1.04 5.00
C MET A 122 21.34 -2.23 4.63
N GLU A 123 22.46 -2.38 5.33
CA GLU A 123 23.14 -3.66 5.41
C GLU A 123 22.14 -4.54 6.14
N ILE A 124 21.21 -5.06 5.34
CA ILE A 124 20.56 -6.34 5.44
C ILE A 124 21.27 -7.10 6.55
N THR A 125 20.63 -7.12 7.73
CA THR A 125 21.08 -7.78 8.95
C THR A 125 22.07 -8.88 8.61
N PRO A 126 23.29 -8.93 9.16
CA PRO A 126 24.27 -9.96 8.80
C PRO A 126 23.60 -11.33 8.68
N GLY A 127 23.56 -11.88 7.46
CA GLY A 127 22.84 -13.12 7.14
C GLY A 127 21.47 -13.01 6.45
N LEU A 128 20.88 -11.82 6.24
CA LEU A 128 19.60 -11.68 5.52
C LEU A 128 19.79 -11.92 4.00
N ALA A 129 20.93 -11.53 3.42
CA ALA A 129 21.27 -11.92 2.04
C ALA A 129 21.42 -13.45 1.92
N GLU A 130 22.02 -14.08 2.92
CA GLU A 130 22.21 -15.53 3.00
C GLU A 130 20.88 -16.26 3.25
N ALA A 131 19.96 -15.65 4.00
CA ALA A 131 18.60 -16.16 4.22
C ALA A 131 17.73 -16.04 2.96
N MET A 132 17.84 -14.93 2.22
CA MET A 132 17.17 -14.75 0.93
C MET A 132 17.70 -15.72 -0.13
N ASP A 133 19.02 -15.85 -0.24
CA ASP A 133 19.67 -16.81 -1.15
C ASP A 133 19.32 -18.27 -0.79
N ARG A 134 19.23 -18.59 0.52
CA ARG A 134 18.71 -19.90 0.98
C ARG A 134 17.24 -20.08 0.61
N ALA A 135 16.39 -19.07 0.77
CA ALA A 135 14.97 -19.14 0.42
C ALA A 135 14.76 -19.30 -1.09
N GLU A 136 15.53 -18.58 -1.91
CA GLU A 136 15.48 -18.65 -3.36
C GLU A 136 16.00 -20.01 -3.90
N ARG A 137 17.06 -20.57 -3.28
CA ARG A 137 17.47 -21.95 -3.54
C ARG A 137 16.40 -22.98 -3.18
N VAL A 138 15.72 -22.83 -2.06
CA VAL A 138 14.61 -23.73 -1.67
C VAL A 138 13.44 -23.62 -2.65
N GLN A 139 13.13 -22.41 -3.10
CA GLN A 139 12.04 -22.15 -4.06
C GLN A 139 12.37 -22.67 -5.48
N SER A 140 13.59 -22.46 -5.96
CA SER A 140 14.06 -22.93 -7.28
C SER A 140 14.24 -24.44 -7.37
N LEU A 141 14.51 -25.12 -6.23
CA LEU A 141 14.51 -26.58 -6.14
C LEU A 141 13.10 -27.20 -6.15
N GLY A 142 12.03 -26.38 -6.21
CA GLY A 142 10.65 -26.86 -6.17
C GLY A 142 10.31 -27.61 -4.88
N LEU A 143 11.11 -27.42 -3.83
CA LEU A 143 10.92 -28.09 -2.56
C LEU A 143 9.79 -27.35 -1.81
N PRO A 144 8.70 -28.05 -1.48
CA PRO A 144 7.55 -27.43 -0.85
C PRO A 144 7.97 -26.87 0.51
N SER A 145 7.78 -25.55 0.68
CA SER A 145 7.92 -24.83 1.95
C SER A 145 7.22 -25.63 3.05
N GLU A 146 8.02 -26.17 3.97
CA GLU A 146 7.62 -27.01 5.11
C GLU A 146 6.41 -27.91 4.87
N ARG A 147 6.60 -28.97 4.08
CA ARG A 147 5.82 -30.19 4.32
C ARG A 147 6.19 -30.69 5.73
N MET A 148 5.24 -30.54 6.66
CA MET A 148 5.22 -31.13 8.00
C MET A 148 6.05 -32.42 8.05
N SER A 149 7.02 -32.50 8.97
CA SER A 149 7.97 -33.62 9.06
C SER A 149 7.25 -34.98 8.97
N LEU A 150 7.85 -35.94 8.29
CA LEU A 150 7.26 -37.27 8.03
C LEU A 150 6.83 -37.96 9.33
N SER A 151 7.60 -37.75 10.40
CA SER A 151 7.30 -38.16 11.78
C SER A 151 6.05 -37.47 12.35
N SER A 152 5.91 -36.15 12.18
CA SER A 152 4.71 -35.41 12.61
C SER A 152 3.44 -35.86 11.87
N ARG A 153 3.54 -36.22 10.59
CA ARG A 153 2.40 -36.77 9.82
C ARG A 153 1.99 -38.16 10.33
N LEU A 154 2.95 -39.04 10.59
CA LEU A 154 2.70 -40.37 11.16
C LEU A 154 2.01 -40.27 12.53
N VAL A 155 2.45 -39.34 13.38
CA VAL A 155 1.81 -39.09 14.68
C VAL A 155 0.38 -38.59 14.48
N LEU A 156 0.13 -37.65 13.56
CA LEU A 156 -1.23 -37.13 13.33
C LEU A 156 -2.18 -38.21 12.78
N PHE A 157 -1.68 -39.05 11.86
CA PHE A 157 -2.45 -40.20 11.36
C PHE A 157 -2.71 -41.24 12.44
N ALA A 158 -1.73 -41.52 13.31
CA ALA A 158 -1.90 -42.45 14.42
C ALA A 158 -2.92 -41.92 15.45
N VAL A 159 -2.83 -40.65 15.83
CA VAL A 159 -3.76 -40.00 16.77
C VAL A 159 -5.16 -39.89 16.18
N GLY A 160 -5.28 -39.46 14.92
CA GLY A 160 -6.57 -39.36 14.23
C GLY A 160 -7.24 -40.72 14.03
N GLY A 161 -6.47 -41.75 13.64
CA GLY A 161 -6.95 -43.12 13.50
C GLY A 161 -7.39 -43.71 14.84
N PHE A 162 -6.64 -43.47 15.91
CA PHE A 162 -7.00 -43.93 17.24
C PHE A 162 -8.25 -43.24 17.79
N ALA A 163 -8.39 -41.93 17.57
CA ALA A 163 -9.59 -41.19 17.94
C ALA A 163 -10.83 -41.70 17.18
N LEU A 164 -10.70 -41.95 15.87
CA LEU A 164 -11.78 -42.52 15.07
C LEU A 164 -12.20 -43.90 15.59
N LEU A 165 -11.23 -44.78 15.84
CA LEU A 165 -11.49 -46.11 16.41
C LEU A 165 -12.15 -46.01 17.78
N PHE A 166 -11.67 -45.12 18.65
CA PHE A 166 -12.26 -44.88 19.97
C PHE A 166 -13.73 -44.46 19.87
N PHE A 167 -14.07 -43.51 18.98
CA PHE A 167 -15.44 -43.07 18.79
C PHE A 167 -16.33 -44.15 18.16
N VAL A 168 -15.83 -44.93 17.21
CA VAL A 168 -16.57 -46.06 16.63
C VAL A 168 -16.83 -47.13 17.69
N MET A 169 -15.82 -47.47 18.50
CA MET A 169 -15.97 -48.48 19.54
C MET A 169 -16.90 -48.00 20.65
N ARG A 170 -16.83 -46.72 21.02
CA ARG A 170 -17.76 -46.08 21.95
C ARG A 170 -19.20 -46.13 21.41
N PHE A 171 -19.41 -45.77 20.15
CA PHE A 171 -20.73 -45.82 19.51
C PHE A 171 -21.29 -47.25 19.46
N LEU A 172 -20.45 -48.23 19.16
CA LEU A 172 -20.84 -49.65 19.18
C LEU A 172 -21.15 -50.12 20.60
N MET A 173 -20.40 -49.69 21.62
CA MET A 173 -20.69 -50.01 23.02
C MET A 173 -21.98 -49.33 23.51
N GLU A 174 -22.26 -48.09 23.13
CA GLU A 174 -23.55 -47.42 23.42
C GLU A 174 -24.72 -48.20 22.79
N LYS A 175 -24.58 -48.62 21.52
CA LYS A 175 -25.56 -49.47 20.81
C LYS A 175 -25.75 -50.86 21.41
N LEU A 176 -24.71 -51.45 22.01
CA LEU A 176 -24.73 -52.80 22.58
C LEU A 176 -25.17 -52.83 24.05
N ASN A 177 -24.90 -51.78 24.82
CA ASN A 177 -25.28 -51.67 26.23
C ASN A 177 -26.68 -51.07 26.45
N GLY A 178 -27.38 -50.66 25.38
CA GLY A 178 -28.82 -50.39 25.42
C GLY A 178 -29.24 -49.12 26.14
N GLU A 179 -28.56 -48.00 25.88
CA GLU A 179 -29.13 -46.65 26.05
C GLU A 179 -29.42 -46.02 24.67
#